data_AF-A0A9E0PJ25-F1
#
_entry.id   AF-A0A9E0PJ25-F1
#
_cell.length_a   1.000
_cell.length_b   1.000
_cell.length_c   1.000
_cell.angle_alpha   90.00
_cell.angle_beta   90.00
_cell.angle_gamma   90.00
#
_symmetry.space_group_name_H-M   'P 1'
#
loop_
_entity.id
_entity.type
_entity.pdbx_description
1 polymer ?
#
loop_
_entity_poly.entity_id
_entity_poly.type
_entity_poly.pdbx_seq_one_letter_code
_entity_poly.pdbx_strand_id
1 'polypeptide(L)'
;MATLKRTKRGASLVELLIAISLFGFLAAILTQLAINVTTASIKISNKTLGQEAARTAMNRMLADIRQARSIGDFYGAGGKFPAPTNPIYGALPPTGGWPGPPWNPNMTLTPQVLVIQIPVFYQDKDNPDIVDAAKPPNPFNGFPTMLRLDPAKPSLNVENLDTVVYQVVPDLKKPEEYVLQVARFPGVKMTSLNNLQPELINPPQTILKGLVGPKVGGGTVPNVFTYFGRPQNIGPYRKITPSAGTEARGVGIDMEIRKLGDDQATVSRFPEYIGIHQEAFVGANTNMTLVNDR
;
A
#
# COMPACT_ATOMS: atom_id res chain seq x y z
N MET A 1 -50.69 30.20 74.77
CA MET A 1 -50.21 30.72 73.47
C MET A 1 -48.83 30.15 73.21
N ALA A 2 -48.71 29.16 72.32
CA ALA A 2 -47.42 28.57 71.97
C ALA A 2 -46.76 29.41 70.87
N THR A 3 -45.62 30.03 71.17
CA THR A 3 -44.82 30.77 70.19
C THR A 3 -44.09 29.76 69.31
N LEU A 4 -44.54 29.60 68.06
CA LEU A 4 -43.83 28.83 67.04
C LEU A 4 -42.48 29.52 66.75
N LYS A 5 -41.41 29.11 67.46
CA LYS A 5 -40.04 29.50 67.14
C LYS A 5 -39.66 28.82 65.82
N ARG A 6 -39.58 29.60 64.74
CA ARG A 6 -39.01 29.18 63.46
C ARG A 6 -37.52 28.85 63.70
N THR A 7 -37.18 27.57 63.79
CA THR A 7 -35.84 27.06 64.13
C THR A 7 -34.87 27.00 62.95
N LYS A 8 -35.34 27.22 61.72
CA LYS A 8 -34.48 27.24 60.52
C LYS A 8 -34.27 28.68 60.08
N ARG A 9 -33.06 29.22 60.25
CA ARG A 9 -32.62 30.43 59.54
C ARG A 9 -32.61 30.09 58.05
N GLY A 10 -33.33 30.85 57.23
CA GLY A 10 -33.29 30.71 55.78
C GLY A 10 -31.89 31.04 55.26
N ALA A 11 -31.50 30.45 54.12
CA ALA A 11 -30.23 30.77 53.48
C ALA A 11 -30.11 32.28 53.22
N SER A 12 -29.00 32.88 53.61
CA SER A 12 -28.76 34.29 53.33
C SER A 12 -28.51 34.49 51.82
N LEU A 13 -28.84 35.67 51.30
CA LEU A 13 -28.54 36.04 49.91
C LEU A 13 -27.03 35.89 49.58
N VAL A 14 -26.17 36.09 50.57
CA VAL A 14 -24.71 35.94 50.44
C VAL A 14 -24.33 34.46 50.28
N GLU A 15 -24.89 33.57 51.09
CA GLU A 15 -24.67 32.11 50.96
C GLU A 15 -25.16 31.59 49.60
N LEU A 16 -26.29 32.11 49.11
CA LEU A 16 -26.81 31.77 47.79
C LEU A 16 -25.87 32.24 46.66
N LEU A 17 -25.35 33.47 46.75
CA LEU A 17 -24.41 34.01 45.75
C LEU A 17 -23.10 33.21 45.73
N ILE A 18 -22.57 32.85 46.90
CA ILE A 18 -21.37 32.00 47.01
C ILE A 18 -21.65 30.63 46.38
N ALA A 19 -22.78 29.99 46.71
CA ALA A 19 -23.15 28.69 46.15
C ALA A 19 -23.30 28.74 44.62
N ILE A 20 -23.94 29.78 44.06
CA ILE A 20 -24.07 29.96 42.61
C ILE A 20 -22.70 30.16 41.96
N SER A 21 -21.81 30.95 42.56
CA SER A 21 -20.47 31.19 42.03
C SER A 21 -19.61 29.90 42.01
N LEU A 22 -19.66 29.11 43.08
CA LEU A 22 -18.98 27.82 43.17
C LEU A 22 -19.54 26.82 42.15
N PHE A 23 -20.86 26.76 42.01
CA PHE A 23 -21.50 25.89 41.03
C PHE A 23 -21.17 26.30 39.60
N GLY A 24 -21.15 27.62 39.31
CA GLY A 24 -20.73 28.14 38.01
C GLY A 24 -19.27 27.79 37.67
N PHE A 25 -18.36 27.92 38.65
CA PHE A 25 -16.96 27.55 38.47
C PHE A 25 -16.78 26.04 38.25
N LEU A 26 -17.48 25.21 39.03
CA LEU A 26 -17.50 23.75 38.84
C LEU A 26 -18.05 23.36 37.47
N ALA A 27 -19.16 23.98 37.05
CA ALA A 27 -19.74 23.74 35.72
C ALA A 27 -18.74 24.10 34.61
N ALA A 28 -18.04 25.25 34.72
CA ALA A 28 -17.04 25.66 33.75
C ALA A 28 -15.86 24.66 33.66
N ILE A 29 -15.36 24.17 34.80
CA ILE A 29 -14.31 23.13 34.83
C ILE A 29 -14.79 21.85 34.14
N LEU A 30 -16.01 21.40 34.44
CA LEU A 30 -16.58 20.20 33.84
C LEU A 30 -16.78 20.35 32.32
N THR A 31 -17.24 21.53 31.86
CA THR A 31 -17.36 21.83 30.43
C THR A 31 -16.00 21.80 29.74
N GLN A 32 -14.97 22.41 30.32
CA GLN A 32 -13.63 22.39 29.74
C GLN A 32 -13.05 20.98 29.70
N LEU A 33 -13.24 20.18 30.75
CA LEU A 33 -12.81 18.79 30.78
C LEU A 33 -13.53 17.97 29.70
N ALA A 34 -14.85 18.14 29.54
CA ALA A 34 -15.62 17.46 28.50
C ALA A 34 -15.12 17.80 27.08
N ILE A 35 -14.80 19.07 26.82
CA ILE A 35 -14.22 19.51 25.54
C ILE A 35 -12.83 18.86 25.33
N ASN A 36 -11.99 18.85 26.36
CA ASN A 36 -10.65 18.24 26.26
C ASN A 36 -10.72 16.72 26.02
N VAL A 37 -11.61 16.02 26.70
CA VAL A 37 -11.82 14.57 26.49
C VAL A 37 -12.36 14.30 25.09
N THR A 38 -13.32 15.09 24.61
CA THR A 38 -13.90 14.93 23.26
C THR A 38 -12.84 15.18 22.18
N THR A 39 -12.07 16.25 22.29
CA THR A 39 -11.00 16.57 21.34
C THR A 39 -9.89 15.52 21.36
N ALA A 40 -9.50 15.01 22.53
CA ALA A 40 -8.53 13.93 22.65
C ALA A 40 -9.06 12.62 22.03
N SER A 41 -10.32 12.27 22.27
CA SER A 41 -10.95 11.08 21.69
C SER A 41 -10.98 11.13 20.16
N ILE A 42 -11.38 12.26 19.58
CA ILE A 42 -11.38 12.46 18.13
C ILE A 42 -9.97 12.32 17.54
N LYS A 43 -8.97 12.91 18.21
CA LYS A 43 -7.55 12.80 17.81
C LYS A 43 -7.08 11.34 17.77
N ILE A 44 -7.28 10.62 18.88
CA ILE A 44 -6.89 9.20 19.00
C ILE A 44 -7.61 8.33 17.95
N SER A 45 -8.91 8.56 17.73
CA SER A 45 -9.69 7.83 16.73
C SER A 45 -9.14 8.05 15.31
N ASN A 46 -8.89 9.31 14.93
CA ASN A 46 -8.32 9.65 13.63
C ASN A 46 -6.94 9.02 13.43
N LYS A 47 -6.09 9.04 14.47
CA LYS A 47 -4.78 8.43 14.42
C LYS A 47 -4.86 6.92 14.18
N THR A 48 -5.77 6.26 14.89
CA THR A 48 -6.00 4.82 14.76
C THR A 48 -6.44 4.45 13.34
N LEU A 49 -7.43 5.16 12.79
CA LEU A 49 -7.93 4.91 11.43
C LEU A 49 -6.86 5.13 10.35
N GLY A 50 -6.08 6.22 10.48
CA GLY A 50 -4.96 6.49 9.57
C GLY A 50 -3.91 5.38 9.60
N GLN A 51 -3.55 4.93 10.81
CA GLN A 51 -2.58 3.85 10.99
C GLN A 51 -3.08 2.50 10.48
N GLU A 52 -4.37 2.21 10.64
CA GLU A 52 -4.99 0.99 10.13
C GLU A 52 -5.03 0.97 8.59
N ALA A 53 -5.47 2.06 7.95
CA ALA A 53 -5.48 2.18 6.50
C ALA A 53 -4.06 2.04 5.91
N ALA A 54 -3.09 2.69 6.54
CA ALA A 54 -1.68 2.58 6.17
C ALA A 54 -1.16 1.15 6.26
N ARG A 55 -1.44 0.46 7.38
CA ARG A 55 -1.04 -0.94 7.59
C ARG A 55 -1.69 -1.86 6.58
N THR A 56 -2.97 -1.68 6.27
CA THR A 56 -3.67 -2.48 5.26
C THR A 56 -3.04 -2.31 3.87
N ALA A 57 -2.79 -1.07 3.44
CA ALA A 57 -2.11 -0.80 2.17
C ALA A 57 -0.69 -1.36 2.15
N MET A 58 0.05 -1.20 3.24
CA MET A 58 1.41 -1.71 3.40
C MET A 58 1.47 -3.23 3.36
N ASN A 59 0.61 -3.92 4.11
CA ASN A 59 0.54 -5.38 4.13
C ASN A 59 0.23 -5.95 2.74
N ARG A 60 -0.64 -5.30 1.97
CA ARG A 60 -0.90 -5.65 0.57
C ARG A 60 0.37 -5.53 -0.28
N MET A 61 1.07 -4.40 -0.22
CA MET A 61 2.33 -4.22 -0.96
C MET A 61 3.41 -5.23 -0.55
N LEU A 62 3.56 -5.48 0.75
CA LEU A 62 4.55 -6.44 1.26
C LEU A 62 4.24 -7.87 0.83
N ALA A 63 2.96 -8.25 0.79
CA ALA A 63 2.54 -9.55 0.26
C ALA A 63 2.92 -9.69 -1.22
N ASP A 64 2.62 -8.67 -2.04
CA ASP A 64 2.97 -8.67 -3.44
C ASP A 64 4.51 -8.71 -3.65
N ILE A 65 5.29 -7.93 -2.88
CA ILE A 65 6.77 -7.92 -2.97
C ILE A 65 7.36 -9.29 -2.60
N ARG A 66 6.81 -9.97 -1.58
CA ARG A 66 7.27 -11.30 -1.17
C ARG A 66 6.98 -12.37 -2.22
N GLN A 67 5.90 -12.21 -2.98
CA GLN A 67 5.53 -13.11 -4.08
C GLN A 67 6.21 -12.74 -5.41
N ALA A 68 6.77 -11.55 -5.51
CA ALA A 68 7.40 -11.07 -6.73
C ALA A 68 8.62 -11.93 -7.09
N ARG A 69 8.83 -12.13 -8.39
CA ARG A 69 10.05 -12.70 -8.98
C ARG A 69 11.14 -11.64 -9.08
N SER A 70 10.75 -10.41 -9.39
CA SER A 70 11.64 -9.27 -9.56
C SER A 70 10.98 -7.96 -9.13
N ILE A 71 11.83 -7.00 -8.78
CA ILE A 71 11.48 -5.59 -8.64
C ILE A 71 11.96 -4.89 -9.91
N GLY A 72 11.02 -4.25 -10.63
CA GLY A 72 11.23 -3.77 -11.99
C GLY A 72 10.84 -4.82 -13.03
N ASP A 73 11.31 -4.62 -14.26
CA ASP A 73 11.09 -5.58 -15.34
C ASP A 73 12.16 -6.69 -15.30
N PHE A 74 11.74 -7.94 -15.14
CA PHE A 74 12.58 -9.14 -15.15
C PHE A 74 13.37 -9.31 -16.44
N TYR A 75 12.80 -8.87 -17.57
CA TYR A 75 13.40 -9.05 -18.89
C TYR A 75 14.34 -7.92 -19.30
N GLY A 76 14.46 -6.87 -18.47
CA GLY A 76 15.20 -5.67 -18.79
C GLY A 76 16.21 -5.27 -17.72
N ALA A 77 17.19 -4.46 -18.12
CA ALA A 77 18.09 -3.81 -17.18
C ALA A 77 17.55 -2.43 -16.78
N GLY A 78 17.78 -2.05 -15.53
CA GLY A 78 17.75 -0.64 -15.12
C GLY A 78 16.43 -0.12 -14.58
N GLY A 79 15.57 -0.99 -14.06
CA GLY A 79 14.36 -0.56 -13.35
C GLY A 79 13.36 0.18 -14.23
N LYS A 80 13.39 -0.04 -15.55
CA LYS A 80 12.39 0.49 -16.48
C LYS A 80 11.37 -0.58 -16.83
N PHE A 81 10.11 -0.20 -16.92
CA PHE A 81 9.02 -1.04 -17.36
C PHE A 81 8.08 -0.26 -18.30
N PRO A 82 7.65 -0.85 -19.43
CA PRO A 82 8.17 -2.10 -19.97
C PRO A 82 9.58 -1.89 -20.52
N ALA A 83 10.45 -2.89 -20.36
CA ALA A 83 11.70 -2.94 -21.08
C ALA A 83 11.42 -3.28 -22.55
N PRO A 84 12.20 -2.76 -23.52
CA PRO A 84 12.04 -3.12 -24.93
C PRO A 84 12.20 -4.63 -25.19
N THR A 85 12.94 -5.32 -24.33
CA THR A 85 13.17 -6.76 -24.35
C THR A 85 12.05 -7.57 -23.68
N ASN A 86 11.05 -6.91 -23.08
CA ASN A 86 9.92 -7.60 -22.46
C ASN A 86 9.08 -8.30 -23.53
N PRO A 87 8.91 -9.62 -23.45
CA PRO A 87 8.24 -10.39 -24.50
C PRO A 87 6.73 -10.15 -24.56
N ILE A 88 6.13 -9.63 -23.49
CA ILE A 88 4.69 -9.36 -23.42
C ILE A 88 4.39 -7.90 -23.72
N TYR A 89 5.11 -6.98 -23.06
CA TYR A 89 4.80 -5.55 -23.08
C TYR A 89 5.83 -4.67 -23.82
N GLY A 90 6.91 -5.25 -24.34
CA GLY A 90 7.97 -4.47 -25.00
C GLY A 90 7.53 -3.81 -26.30
N ALA A 91 6.64 -4.47 -27.05
CA ALA A 91 6.10 -3.96 -28.32
C ALA A 91 4.59 -3.67 -28.27
N LEU A 92 3.88 -4.17 -27.26
CA LEU A 92 2.42 -4.12 -27.17
C LEU A 92 1.99 -3.50 -25.84
N PRO A 93 1.00 -2.59 -25.83
CA PRO A 93 0.42 -2.11 -24.59
C PRO A 93 -0.37 -3.24 -23.88
N PRO A 94 -0.52 -3.17 -22.55
CA PRO A 94 -1.37 -4.09 -21.83
C PRO A 94 -2.83 -3.97 -22.29
N THR A 95 -3.61 -5.03 -22.05
CA THR A 95 -5.06 -5.02 -22.28
C THR A 95 -5.71 -3.86 -21.54
N GLY A 96 -6.53 -3.07 -22.23
CA GLY A 96 -7.10 -1.81 -21.70
C GLY A 96 -6.21 -0.58 -21.87
N GLY A 97 -5.00 -0.73 -22.43
CA GLY A 97 -4.06 0.36 -22.68
C GLY A 97 -3.26 0.76 -21.44
N TRP A 98 -2.31 1.67 -21.62
CA TRP A 98 -1.60 2.27 -20.49
C TRP A 98 -2.50 3.21 -19.71
N PRO A 99 -2.39 3.26 -18.37
CA PRO A 99 -3.08 4.27 -17.60
C PRO A 99 -2.77 5.68 -18.09
N GLY A 100 -3.78 6.54 -18.13
CA GLY A 100 -3.64 7.94 -18.53
C GLY A 100 -2.87 8.77 -17.50
N PRO A 101 -2.58 10.06 -17.82
CA PRO A 101 -1.88 10.96 -16.92
C PRO A 101 -2.48 10.97 -15.50
N PRO A 102 -1.65 11.01 -14.43
CA PRO A 102 -0.21 11.29 -14.43
C PRO A 102 0.68 10.04 -14.55
N TRP A 103 0.13 8.90 -14.95
CA TRP A 103 0.91 7.69 -15.19
C TRP A 103 1.71 7.82 -16.48
N ASN A 104 2.97 7.38 -16.44
CA ASN A 104 3.84 7.33 -17.62
C ASN A 104 3.86 5.89 -18.15
N PRO A 105 3.63 5.63 -19.45
CA PRO A 105 3.79 4.31 -20.05
C PRO A 105 5.20 3.71 -19.87
N ASN A 106 6.23 4.55 -19.81
CA ASN A 106 7.62 4.15 -19.57
C ASN A 106 7.97 4.36 -18.09
N MET A 107 7.38 3.53 -17.24
CA MET A 107 7.54 3.58 -15.79
C MET A 107 8.99 3.29 -15.44
N THR A 108 9.57 4.10 -14.56
CA THR A 108 10.91 3.87 -14.02
C THR A 108 10.80 3.76 -12.51
N LEU A 109 11.51 2.80 -11.92
CA LEU A 109 11.62 2.66 -10.48
C LEU A 109 12.18 3.95 -9.89
N THR A 110 11.36 4.61 -9.10
CA THR A 110 11.67 5.87 -8.42
C THR A 110 11.13 5.79 -6.99
N PRO A 111 11.47 6.74 -6.11
CA PRO A 111 10.85 6.79 -4.80
C PRO A 111 9.32 6.93 -4.82
N GLN A 112 8.72 7.25 -5.96
CA GLN A 112 7.28 7.39 -6.16
C GLN A 112 6.64 6.22 -6.90
N VAL A 113 7.42 5.40 -7.61
CA VAL A 113 6.92 4.36 -8.51
C VAL A 113 7.62 3.06 -8.21
N LEU A 114 6.87 2.07 -7.75
CA LEU A 114 7.31 0.69 -7.57
C LEU A 114 6.67 -0.18 -8.66
N VAL A 115 7.50 -0.92 -9.38
CA VAL A 115 7.08 -1.96 -10.32
C VAL A 115 7.56 -3.29 -9.76
N ILE A 116 6.68 -4.29 -9.75
CA ILE A 116 7.01 -5.67 -9.39
C ILE A 116 6.37 -6.62 -10.39
N GLN A 117 7.03 -7.74 -10.62
CA GLN A 117 6.50 -8.81 -11.45
C GLN A 117 6.33 -10.08 -10.63
N ILE A 118 5.13 -10.65 -10.66
CA ILE A 118 4.71 -11.81 -9.88
C ILE A 118 4.49 -12.97 -10.85
N PRO A 119 5.04 -14.17 -10.61
CA PRO A 119 4.76 -15.33 -11.45
C PRO A 119 3.27 -15.65 -11.51
N VAL A 120 2.77 -15.92 -12.71
CA VAL A 120 1.44 -16.50 -12.89
C VAL A 120 1.54 -17.98 -12.58
N PHE A 121 0.96 -18.39 -11.45
CA PHE A 121 0.94 -19.79 -11.04
C PHE A 121 -0.15 -20.56 -11.77
N TYR A 122 0.15 -21.81 -12.09
CA TYR A 122 -0.84 -22.76 -12.57
C TYR A 122 -1.80 -23.10 -11.42
N GLN A 123 -3.09 -23.06 -11.71
CA GLN A 123 -4.11 -23.54 -10.79
C GLN A 123 -5.22 -24.22 -11.58
N ASP A 124 -5.40 -25.50 -11.31
CA ASP A 124 -6.48 -26.29 -11.87
C ASP A 124 -7.82 -25.86 -11.27
N LYS A 125 -8.70 -25.26 -12.09
CA LYS A 125 -10.02 -24.80 -11.65
C LYS A 125 -10.94 -25.94 -11.22
N ASP A 126 -10.78 -27.13 -11.81
CA ASP A 126 -11.63 -28.29 -11.54
C ASP A 126 -11.10 -29.11 -10.35
N ASN A 127 -9.89 -28.78 -9.88
CA ASN A 127 -9.25 -29.33 -8.68
C ASN A 127 -8.38 -28.29 -7.96
N PRO A 128 -8.96 -27.20 -7.43
CA PRO A 128 -8.21 -26.12 -6.81
C PRO A 128 -7.82 -26.51 -5.39
N ASP A 129 -6.75 -27.29 -5.24
CA ASP A 129 -6.16 -27.71 -3.95
C ASP A 129 -7.17 -28.18 -2.89
N ILE A 130 -8.31 -28.73 -3.33
CA ILE A 130 -9.29 -29.30 -2.42
C ILE A 130 -8.71 -30.62 -1.95
N VAL A 131 -8.58 -30.79 -0.64
CA VAL A 131 -8.32 -32.09 -0.01
C VAL A 131 -9.60 -32.93 -0.12
N ASP A 132 -10.00 -33.27 -1.34
CA ASP A 132 -11.06 -34.21 -1.61
C ASP A 132 -10.43 -35.60 -1.74
N ALA A 133 -10.85 -36.54 -0.90
CA ALA A 133 -10.36 -37.92 -0.94
C ALA A 133 -10.62 -38.59 -2.31
N ALA A 134 -11.58 -38.08 -3.09
CA ALA A 134 -11.91 -38.59 -4.42
C ALA A 134 -11.08 -38.01 -5.57
N LYS A 135 -10.36 -36.89 -5.35
CA LYS A 135 -9.53 -36.23 -6.38
C LYS A 135 -8.21 -35.78 -5.76
N PRO A 136 -7.10 -36.50 -5.96
CA PRO A 136 -5.81 -36.07 -5.44
C PRO A 136 -5.45 -34.69 -6.03
N PRO A 137 -4.84 -33.78 -5.25
CA PRO A 137 -4.50 -32.44 -5.71
C PRO A 137 -3.59 -32.52 -6.94
N ASN A 138 -3.82 -31.63 -7.92
CA ASN A 138 -3.01 -31.58 -9.12
C ASN A 138 -1.58 -31.17 -8.75
N PRO A 139 -0.55 -32.01 -9.02
CA PRO A 139 0.82 -31.74 -8.59
C PRO A 139 1.44 -30.51 -9.26
N PHE A 140 0.82 -30.00 -10.33
CA PHE A 140 1.28 -28.79 -11.00
C PHE A 140 0.72 -27.51 -10.37
N ASN A 141 -0.27 -27.58 -9.48
CA ASN A 141 -0.80 -26.41 -8.80
C ASN A 141 0.30 -25.68 -8.03
N GLY A 142 0.37 -24.36 -8.18
CA GLY A 142 1.40 -23.55 -7.56
C GLY A 142 2.73 -23.50 -8.32
N PHE A 143 2.87 -24.18 -9.46
CA PHE A 143 4.05 -24.01 -10.32
C PHE A 143 3.91 -22.77 -11.22
N PRO A 144 4.98 -21.97 -11.40
CA PRO A 144 4.99 -20.88 -12.36
C PRO A 144 4.69 -21.37 -13.78
N THR A 145 3.88 -20.61 -14.49
CA THR A 145 3.57 -20.92 -15.89
C THR A 145 4.62 -20.36 -16.85
N MET A 146 4.88 -21.08 -17.93
CA MET A 146 5.84 -20.68 -18.97
C MET A 146 5.11 -20.35 -20.26
N LEU A 147 5.46 -19.23 -20.88
CA LEU A 147 5.02 -18.85 -22.21
C LEU A 147 5.99 -19.40 -23.25
N ARG A 148 5.44 -20.12 -24.22
CA ARG A 148 6.18 -20.61 -25.38
C ARG A 148 6.04 -19.60 -26.51
N LEU A 149 7.02 -18.70 -26.63
CA LEU A 149 7.02 -17.66 -27.67
C LEU A 149 7.14 -18.25 -29.08
N ASP A 150 7.91 -19.34 -29.21
CA ASP A 150 8.06 -20.09 -30.47
C ASP A 150 7.99 -21.61 -30.19
N PRO A 151 6.99 -22.32 -30.73
CA PRO A 151 6.90 -23.76 -30.61
C PRO A 151 8.15 -24.50 -31.14
N ALA A 152 8.84 -23.98 -32.14
CA ALA A 152 10.02 -24.62 -32.71
C ALA A 152 11.30 -24.41 -31.85
N LYS A 153 11.30 -23.45 -30.92
CA LYS A 153 12.50 -23.06 -30.13
C LYS A 153 12.21 -23.03 -28.62
N PRO A 154 12.26 -24.18 -27.93
CA PRO A 154 12.00 -24.27 -26.49
C PRO A 154 12.92 -23.40 -25.61
N SER A 155 14.11 -23.04 -26.09
CA SER A 155 15.03 -22.12 -25.40
C SER A 155 14.51 -20.69 -25.30
N LEU A 156 13.45 -20.34 -26.02
CA LEU A 156 12.78 -19.05 -25.96
C LEU A 156 11.56 -19.06 -25.03
N ASN A 157 11.40 -20.11 -24.22
CA ASN A 157 10.35 -20.13 -23.21
C ASN A 157 10.64 -19.09 -22.14
N VAL A 158 9.65 -18.25 -21.84
CA VAL A 158 9.77 -17.16 -20.86
C VAL A 158 8.76 -17.35 -19.73
N GLU A 159 9.07 -16.87 -18.53
CA GLU A 159 8.13 -16.93 -17.40
C GLU A 159 6.90 -16.06 -17.68
N ASN A 160 5.70 -16.59 -17.43
CA ASN A 160 4.49 -15.78 -17.49
C ASN A 160 4.37 -14.96 -16.20
N LEU A 161 4.41 -13.64 -16.32
CA LEU A 161 4.45 -12.73 -15.17
C LEU A 161 3.28 -11.74 -15.21
N ASP A 162 2.61 -11.58 -14.08
CA ASP A 162 1.73 -10.45 -13.81
C ASP A 162 2.58 -9.26 -13.39
N THR A 163 2.31 -8.08 -13.94
CA THR A 163 2.97 -6.84 -13.51
C THR A 163 2.05 -6.03 -12.60
N VAL A 164 2.52 -5.69 -11.40
CA VAL A 164 1.84 -4.79 -10.49
C VAL A 164 2.67 -3.52 -10.36
N VAL A 165 2.00 -2.38 -10.50
CA VAL A 165 2.64 -1.07 -10.37
C VAL A 165 1.94 -0.28 -9.30
N TYR A 166 2.72 0.23 -8.36
CA TYR A 166 2.29 1.19 -7.35
C TYR A 166 2.87 2.56 -7.67
N GLN A 167 2.03 3.58 -7.73
CA GLN A 167 2.47 4.95 -8.02
C GLN A 167 1.85 5.95 -7.03
N VAL A 168 2.70 6.84 -6.53
CA VAL A 168 2.28 8.02 -5.76
C VAL A 168 1.83 9.11 -6.73
N VAL A 169 0.59 9.56 -6.57
CA VAL A 169 -0.10 10.49 -7.47
C VAL A 169 -0.65 11.67 -6.67
N PRO A 170 -0.59 12.92 -7.15
CA PRO A 170 -1.23 14.05 -6.47
C PRO A 170 -2.74 13.82 -6.27
N ASP A 171 -3.28 14.17 -5.11
CA ASP A 171 -4.73 14.16 -4.90
C ASP A 171 -5.34 15.42 -5.53
N LEU A 172 -6.14 15.24 -6.59
CA LEU A 172 -6.81 16.34 -7.28
C LEU A 172 -7.85 17.06 -6.40
N LYS A 173 -8.34 16.42 -5.34
CA LYS A 173 -9.33 17.00 -4.43
C LYS A 173 -8.69 17.73 -3.25
N LYS A 174 -7.46 17.35 -2.86
CA LYS A 174 -6.78 17.86 -1.66
C LYS A 174 -5.36 18.30 -2.02
N PRO A 175 -5.13 19.61 -2.27
CA PRO A 175 -3.80 20.14 -2.50
C PRO A 175 -2.83 19.73 -1.38
N GLU A 176 -1.58 19.46 -1.76
CA GLU A 176 -0.50 18.99 -0.88
C GLU A 176 -0.64 17.56 -0.33
N GLU A 177 -1.74 16.86 -0.66
CA GLU A 177 -1.88 15.42 -0.40
C GLU A 177 -1.63 14.62 -1.67
N TYR A 178 -1.25 13.38 -1.44
CA TYR A 178 -1.01 12.38 -2.46
C TYR A 178 -1.85 11.14 -2.15
N VAL A 179 -2.14 10.40 -3.19
CA VAL A 179 -2.78 9.09 -3.13
C VAL A 179 -1.81 8.04 -3.64
N LEU A 180 -1.84 6.86 -3.03
CA LEU A 180 -1.17 5.69 -3.57
C LEU A 180 -2.17 4.96 -4.44
N GLN A 181 -1.81 4.79 -5.70
CA GLN A 181 -2.61 4.05 -6.66
C GLN A 181 -1.88 2.77 -7.07
N VAL A 182 -2.67 1.76 -7.44
CA VAL A 182 -2.19 0.49 -7.96
C VAL A 182 -2.81 0.23 -9.34
N ALA A 183 -1.97 -0.18 -10.27
CA ALA A 183 -2.37 -0.77 -11.54
C ALA A 183 -1.86 -2.21 -11.60
N ARG A 184 -2.60 -3.10 -12.23
CA ARG A 184 -2.21 -4.50 -12.41
C ARG A 184 -2.44 -4.88 -13.86
N PHE A 185 -1.38 -5.32 -14.52
CA PHE A 185 -1.39 -5.81 -15.89
C PHE A 185 -1.17 -7.33 -15.82
N PRO A 186 -2.21 -8.13 -16.08
CA PRO A 186 -2.10 -9.57 -16.01
C PRO A 186 -1.26 -10.10 -17.18
N GLY A 187 -0.50 -11.16 -16.91
CA GLY A 187 0.22 -11.93 -17.92
C GLY A 187 -0.72 -12.62 -18.91
N VAL A 188 -0.17 -13.46 -19.78
CA VAL A 188 -0.95 -14.09 -20.85
C VAL A 188 -1.87 -15.18 -20.28
N LYS A 189 -3.17 -15.10 -20.62
CA LYS A 189 -4.15 -16.16 -20.33
C LYS A 189 -3.82 -17.40 -21.13
N MET A 190 -3.55 -18.50 -20.45
CA MET A 190 -3.48 -19.80 -21.11
C MET A 190 -4.86 -20.43 -21.10
N THR A 191 -5.58 -20.32 -22.22
CA THR A 191 -6.93 -20.85 -22.43
C THR A 191 -7.05 -22.35 -22.16
N SER A 192 -5.95 -23.09 -22.29
CA SER A 192 -5.88 -24.53 -22.02
C SER A 192 -5.77 -24.89 -20.54
N LEU A 193 -5.49 -23.93 -19.66
CA LEU A 193 -5.07 -24.23 -18.27
C LEU A 193 -6.01 -23.66 -17.20
N ASN A 194 -7.19 -23.14 -17.56
CA ASN A 194 -8.22 -22.67 -16.62
C ASN A 194 -7.69 -21.81 -15.45
N ASN A 195 -6.61 -21.04 -15.68
CA ASN A 195 -5.94 -20.30 -14.62
C ASN A 195 -6.89 -19.23 -14.04
N LEU A 196 -6.99 -19.21 -12.70
CA LEU A 196 -7.53 -18.08 -11.95
C LEU A 196 -6.52 -16.92 -12.03
N GLN A 197 -6.54 -16.20 -13.15
CA GLN A 197 -5.73 -15.00 -13.27
C GLN A 197 -6.28 -13.90 -12.38
N PRO A 198 -5.41 -13.10 -11.75
CA PRO A 198 -5.86 -11.92 -11.05
C PRO A 198 -6.53 -10.93 -12.01
N GLU A 199 -7.48 -10.17 -11.48
CA GLU A 199 -8.23 -9.20 -12.26
C GLU A 199 -7.31 -8.07 -12.77
N LEU A 200 -7.54 -7.63 -14.01
CA LEU A 200 -6.94 -6.44 -14.59
C LEU A 200 -7.37 -5.23 -13.74
N ILE A 201 -6.41 -4.48 -13.21
CA ILE A 201 -6.69 -3.20 -12.52
C ILE A 201 -6.29 -2.08 -13.46
N ASN A 202 -7.22 -1.74 -14.36
CA ASN A 202 -7.11 -0.64 -15.29
C ASN A 202 -8.52 -0.08 -15.58
N PRO A 203 -8.85 1.15 -15.15
CA PRO A 203 -7.95 2.19 -14.64
C PRO A 203 -7.34 1.88 -13.26
N PRO A 204 -6.23 2.55 -12.89
CA PRO A 204 -5.60 2.39 -11.59
C PRO A 204 -6.56 2.67 -10.43
N GLN A 205 -6.48 1.86 -9.37
CA GLN A 205 -7.30 2.00 -8.17
C GLN A 205 -6.52 2.66 -7.04
N THR A 206 -7.18 3.51 -6.27
CA THR A 206 -6.58 4.13 -5.08
C THR A 206 -6.62 3.16 -3.90
N ILE A 207 -5.47 2.89 -3.30
CA ILE A 207 -5.35 1.99 -2.13
C ILE A 207 -5.06 2.74 -0.83
N LEU A 208 -4.54 3.97 -0.92
CA LEU A 208 -4.28 4.83 0.23
C LEU A 208 -4.45 6.29 -0.17
N LYS A 209 -5.01 7.09 0.72
CA LYS A 209 -5.15 8.55 0.56
C LYS A 209 -4.49 9.28 1.72
N GLY A 210 -4.26 10.58 1.54
CA GLY A 210 -3.69 11.44 2.59
C GLY A 210 -2.18 11.25 2.77
N LEU A 211 -1.47 10.73 1.78
CA LEU A 211 -0.01 10.68 1.81
C LEU A 211 0.55 12.10 1.75
N VAL A 212 1.45 12.42 2.68
CA VAL A 212 2.09 13.74 2.77
C VAL A 212 3.62 13.66 2.87
N GLY A 213 4.17 12.47 3.09
CA GLY A 213 5.62 12.27 3.20
C GLY A 213 6.03 10.79 3.29
N PRO A 214 7.31 10.52 3.58
CA PRO A 214 8.36 11.50 3.88
C PRO A 214 8.82 12.24 2.62
N LYS A 215 9.19 13.52 2.76
CA LYS A 215 9.76 14.35 1.68
C LYS A 215 11.27 14.50 1.91
N VAL A 216 12.10 14.22 0.90
CA VAL A 216 13.56 14.39 1.01
C VAL A 216 13.98 15.70 0.36
N GLY A 217 14.86 16.45 1.02
CA GLY A 217 15.55 17.61 0.43
C GLY A 217 14.64 18.76 -0.01
N GLY A 218 13.49 18.96 0.64
CA GLY A 218 12.51 20.00 0.27
C GLY A 218 11.66 19.66 -0.95
N GLY A 219 11.68 18.40 -1.43
CA GLY A 219 10.81 17.95 -2.51
C GLY A 219 9.33 18.08 -2.18
N THR A 220 8.51 18.33 -3.20
CA THR A 220 7.04 18.48 -3.06
C THR A 220 6.32 17.14 -3.01
N VAL A 221 6.90 16.09 -3.58
CA VAL A 221 6.31 14.74 -3.70
C VAL A 221 6.90 13.79 -2.64
N PRO A 222 6.08 12.97 -1.97
CA PRO A 222 6.55 11.94 -1.05
C PRO A 222 7.48 10.91 -1.70
N ASN A 223 8.52 10.51 -0.97
CA ASN A 223 9.41 9.40 -1.30
C ASN A 223 8.96 8.18 -0.50
N VAL A 224 8.05 7.40 -1.10
CA VAL A 224 7.47 6.23 -0.45
C VAL A 224 8.34 4.99 -0.56
N PHE A 225 9.07 4.86 -1.67
CA PHE A 225 9.84 3.66 -1.96
C PHE A 225 11.35 3.91 -1.82
N THR A 226 12.00 3.08 -1.02
CA THR A 226 13.45 2.97 -0.93
C THR A 226 13.88 1.62 -1.48
N TYR A 227 14.81 1.57 -2.42
CA TYR A 227 15.24 0.30 -3.01
C TYR A 227 16.49 -0.23 -2.34
N PHE A 228 16.55 -1.55 -2.18
CA PHE A 228 17.70 -2.26 -1.62
C PHE A 228 18.24 -3.30 -2.61
N GLY A 229 19.56 -3.36 -2.73
CA GLY A 229 20.24 -4.32 -3.60
C GLY A 229 21.62 -4.70 -3.07
N ARG A 230 22.31 -5.60 -3.79
CA ARG A 230 23.68 -6.02 -3.49
C ARG A 230 24.62 -5.61 -4.62
N PRO A 231 25.68 -4.83 -4.35
CA PRO A 231 26.63 -4.43 -5.38
C PRO A 231 27.44 -5.58 -6.01
N GLN A 232 27.65 -6.70 -5.29
CA GLN A 232 28.56 -7.78 -5.72
C GLN A 232 28.05 -9.20 -5.38
N ASN A 233 26.73 -9.41 -5.24
CA ASN A 233 26.07 -10.66 -4.78
C ASN A 233 26.48 -11.20 -3.38
N ILE A 234 27.67 -10.83 -2.90
CA ILE A 234 28.27 -11.22 -1.63
C ILE A 234 28.36 -9.95 -0.77
N GLY A 235 27.39 -9.73 0.11
CA GLY A 235 27.37 -8.56 0.98
C GLY A 235 25.99 -8.22 1.53
N PRO A 236 25.90 -7.32 2.54
CA PRO A 236 24.64 -6.86 3.08
C PRO A 236 23.85 -6.08 2.02
N TYR A 237 22.52 -6.14 2.12
CA TYR A 237 21.67 -5.25 1.35
C TYR A 237 21.93 -3.80 1.73
N ARG A 238 22.07 -2.94 0.73
CA ARG A 238 22.26 -1.50 0.91
C ARG A 238 21.25 -0.75 0.08
N LYS A 239 20.92 0.48 0.50
CA LYS A 239 20.08 1.38 -0.28
C LYS A 239 20.76 1.65 -1.63
N ILE A 240 19.99 1.52 -2.70
CA ILE A 240 20.44 1.74 -4.08
C ILE A 240 19.51 2.74 -4.77
N THR A 241 20.03 3.37 -5.82
CA THR A 241 19.20 4.06 -6.82
C THR A 241 19.03 3.09 -7.99
N PRO A 242 17.81 2.65 -8.30
CA PRO A 242 17.56 1.79 -9.46
C PRO A 242 18.11 2.44 -10.73
N SER A 243 19.03 1.75 -11.38
CA SER A 243 19.71 2.21 -12.58
C SER A 243 20.19 1.00 -13.38
N ALA A 244 20.51 1.19 -14.66
CA ALA A 244 21.00 0.12 -15.53
C ALA A 244 22.16 -0.65 -14.86
N GLY A 245 21.98 -1.95 -14.66
CA GLY A 245 22.97 -2.82 -14.01
C GLY A 245 22.85 -2.98 -12.49
N THR A 246 21.93 -2.26 -11.82
CA THR A 246 21.65 -2.46 -10.39
C THR A 246 20.33 -3.19 -10.19
N GLU A 247 20.38 -4.39 -9.62
CA GLU A 247 19.18 -5.19 -9.36
C GLU A 247 18.65 -4.91 -7.93
N ALA A 248 17.42 -4.42 -7.87
CA ALA A 248 16.69 -4.30 -6.61
C ALA A 248 16.18 -5.68 -6.18
N ARG A 249 16.48 -6.03 -4.93
CA ARG A 249 16.07 -7.28 -4.28
C ARG A 249 15.18 -7.03 -3.05
N GLY A 250 15.08 -5.78 -2.61
CA GLY A 250 14.14 -5.37 -1.58
C GLY A 250 13.65 -3.94 -1.76
N VAL A 251 12.57 -3.64 -1.06
CA VAL A 251 11.93 -2.33 -1.03
C VAL A 251 11.58 -2.00 0.40
N GLY A 252 12.03 -0.83 0.86
CA GLY A 252 11.52 -0.14 2.04
C GLY A 252 10.34 0.73 1.63
N ILE A 253 9.27 0.66 2.42
CA ILE A 253 8.05 1.41 2.24
C ILE A 253 7.94 2.38 3.41
N ASP A 254 8.13 3.65 3.11
CA ASP A 254 8.07 4.77 4.04
C ASP A 254 6.79 5.56 3.78
N MET A 255 5.89 5.66 4.75
CA MET A 255 4.65 6.42 4.59
C MET A 255 4.44 7.38 5.74
N GLU A 256 4.18 8.64 5.41
CA GLU A 256 3.67 9.65 6.33
C GLU A 256 2.27 10.06 5.87
N ILE A 257 1.27 9.82 6.72
CA ILE A 257 -0.13 10.03 6.38
C ILE A 257 -0.72 11.13 7.25
N ARG A 258 -1.40 12.07 6.59
CA ARG A 258 -2.25 13.09 7.18
C ARG A 258 -3.68 12.56 7.20
N LYS A 259 -4.34 12.69 8.35
CA LYS A 259 -5.75 12.34 8.63
C LYS A 259 -6.61 11.95 7.42
N LEU A 260 -7.11 10.71 7.40
CA LEU A 260 -8.28 10.30 6.59
C LEU A 260 -9.56 10.84 7.25
N GLY A 261 -9.80 12.14 7.15
CA GLY A 261 -11.10 12.72 7.47
C GLY A 261 -12.00 12.67 6.24
N ASP A 262 -13.27 12.33 6.45
CA ASP A 262 -14.35 12.45 5.45
C ASP A 262 -14.23 13.77 4.67
N ASP A 263 -14.63 13.70 3.40
CA ASP A 263 -14.50 14.60 2.23
C ASP A 263 -14.62 16.15 2.43
N GLN A 264 -14.69 16.66 3.64
CA GLN A 264 -14.76 18.08 3.96
C GLN A 264 -13.36 18.73 3.88
N ALA A 265 -13.25 19.72 2.99
CA ALA A 265 -12.09 20.58 2.72
C ALA A 265 -11.57 21.40 3.92
N THR A 266 -12.04 21.15 5.14
CA THR A 266 -11.52 21.78 6.34
C THR A 266 -10.32 20.99 6.83
N VAL A 267 -9.13 21.44 6.41
CA VAL A 267 -7.86 21.06 7.03
C VAL A 267 -8.06 21.16 8.54
N SER A 268 -7.98 20.02 9.25
CA SER A 268 -8.14 20.01 10.69
C SER A 268 -7.14 21.01 11.29
N ARG A 269 -7.59 21.88 12.19
CA ARG A 269 -6.72 22.86 12.89
C ARG A 269 -5.53 22.20 13.62
N PHE A 270 -5.52 20.88 13.73
CA PHE A 270 -4.42 20.09 14.29
C PHE A 270 -4.12 18.91 13.34
N PRO A 271 -3.29 19.10 12.30
CA PRO A 271 -2.90 18.00 11.43
C PRO A 271 -2.07 16.99 12.23
N GLU A 272 -2.54 15.74 12.26
CA GLU A 272 -1.79 14.63 12.84
C GLU A 272 -1.13 13.85 11.73
N TYR A 273 0.16 13.58 11.94
CA TYR A 273 1.03 12.87 11.02
C TYR A 273 1.42 11.54 11.64
N ILE A 274 1.36 10.48 10.84
CA ILE A 274 1.76 9.14 11.25
C ILE A 274 2.80 8.63 10.27
N GLY A 275 4.03 8.50 10.75
CA GLY A 275 5.11 7.84 10.02
C GLY A 275 5.09 6.33 10.28
N ILE A 276 5.14 5.54 9.21
CA ILE A 276 5.25 4.08 9.26
C ILE A 276 6.29 3.64 8.25
N HIS A 277 7.16 2.74 8.67
CA HIS A 277 8.20 2.16 7.83
C HIS A 277 8.15 0.64 7.93
N GLN A 278 8.21 -0.05 6.79
CA GLN A 278 8.47 -1.49 6.72
C GLN A 278 9.31 -1.84 5.49
N GLU A 279 10.07 -2.92 5.59
CA GLU A 279 10.88 -3.44 4.49
C GLU A 279 10.38 -4.82 4.09
N ALA A 280 10.38 -5.09 2.79
CA ALA A 280 10.24 -6.43 2.24
C ALA A 280 11.35 -6.72 1.24
N PHE A 281 11.76 -7.97 1.21
CA PHE A 281 12.72 -8.50 0.26
C PHE A 281 12.00 -9.55 -0.57
N VAL A 282 12.33 -9.60 -1.86
CA VAL A 282 11.90 -10.66 -2.76
C VAL A 282 12.37 -11.99 -2.18
N GLY A 283 11.47 -12.98 -2.13
CA GLY A 283 11.83 -14.31 -1.64
C GLY A 283 13.02 -14.86 -2.42
N ALA A 284 14.07 -15.31 -1.73
CA ALA A 284 15.19 -15.99 -2.35
C ALA A 284 14.70 -17.35 -2.87
N ASN A 285 14.10 -17.37 -4.06
CA ASN A 285 13.66 -18.58 -4.75
C ASN A 285 14.85 -19.27 -5.45
N THR A 286 15.97 -19.45 -4.74
CA THR A 286 17.10 -20.27 -5.21
C THR A 286 16.71 -21.74 -5.41
N ASN A 287 15.56 -22.17 -4.89
CA ASN A 287 15.09 -23.56 -4.96
C ASN A 287 13.92 -23.80 -5.94
N MET A 288 13.48 -22.78 -6.69
CA MET A 288 12.37 -22.88 -7.65
C MET A 288 12.74 -22.31 -9.02
N THR A 289 13.93 -22.61 -9.50
CA THR A 289 14.23 -22.51 -10.94
C THR A 289 13.91 -23.85 -11.57
N LEU A 290 12.89 -23.90 -12.43
CA LEU A 290 12.75 -24.96 -13.42
C LEU A 290 13.91 -24.77 -14.41
N VAL A 291 15.06 -25.35 -14.08
CA VAL A 291 16.17 -25.47 -15.02
C VAL A 291 15.73 -26.53 -16.02
N ASN A 292 15.37 -26.10 -17.22
CA ASN A 292 15.08 -26.99 -18.34
C ASN A 292 16.41 -27.42 -18.96
N ASP A 293 17.23 -28.15 -18.18
CA ASP A 293 18.43 -28.79 -18.72
C ASP A 293 17.97 -29.94 -19.62
N ARG A 294 18.25 -29.80 -20.92
CA ARG A 294 18.27 -30.91 -21.88
C ARG A 294 19.70 -31.23 -22.24
#